data_AF-A0A7J3A016-F1
#
_entry.id   AF-A0A7J3A016-F1
#
_cell.length_a   1.000
_cell.length_b   1.000
_cell.length_c   1.000
_cell.angle_alpha   90.00
_cell.angle_beta   90.00
_cell.angle_gamma   90.00
#
_symmetry.space_group_name_H-M   'P 1'
#
loop_
_entity.id
_entity.type
_entity.pdbx_description
1 polymer ?
#
loop_
_entity_poly.entity_id
_entity_poly.type
_entity_poly.pdbx_seq_one_letter_code
_entity_poly.pdbx_strand_id
1 'polypeptide(L)'
;MIRRVFVDTRWSPKKHRGLKKHACYDPEKDIFFEVNKLTDLKEYDEIYLDSSIFPNMWQQLRELISNGKSVYYFTRPWKWEEVRERFRDELKAKTGRVSKSDEGDAYLLWKVYELSLIKNNTHRYFRPLTIIDVELRPLLMREELLYRNLQRIRNARIVGVDVGGDVKILEKIVKDVRREIVDKTIETIPRFIDIANSLGLDRGDVNGLAGLAGLLVYNKATSYEKSINYLGLYKTKGRDGRRNKKYSRRVQRYLIILTNVILWKNGETRIPGYKDLREISKKTIDLTKSIGLAEDEARI
;
A
#
# COMPACT_ATOMS: atom_id res chain seq x y z
N MET A 1 9.10 26.24 -12.70
CA MET A 1 8.77 26.16 -11.27
C MET A 1 7.87 24.94 -11.10
N ILE A 2 8.09 24.11 -10.08
CA ILE A 2 7.32 22.85 -9.91
C ILE A 2 6.01 23.16 -9.19
N ARG A 3 4.88 23.02 -9.88
CA ARG A 3 3.56 23.35 -9.34
C ARG A 3 3.04 22.25 -8.42
N ARG A 4 2.47 22.63 -7.27
CA ARG A 4 2.05 21.70 -6.21
C ARG A 4 0.59 21.88 -5.83
N VAL A 5 -0.09 20.77 -5.51
CA VAL A 5 -1.43 20.80 -4.92
C VAL A 5 -1.56 19.79 -3.79
N PHE A 6 -2.26 20.20 -2.73
CA PHE A 6 -2.56 19.39 -1.55
C PHE A 6 -4.05 19.07 -1.52
N VAL A 7 -4.41 17.80 -1.29
CA VAL A 7 -5.75 17.26 -1.57
C VAL A 7 -6.27 16.43 -0.41
N ASP A 8 -7.41 16.82 0.16
CA ASP A 8 -8.21 15.96 1.02
C ASP A 8 -9.14 15.09 0.15
N THR A 9 -8.90 13.78 0.16
CA THR A 9 -9.55 12.86 -0.78
C THR A 9 -10.92 12.42 -0.24
N ARG A 10 -11.98 12.75 -0.99
CA ARG A 10 -13.37 12.40 -0.65
C ARG A 10 -13.88 11.19 -1.47
N TRP A 11 -14.60 10.26 -0.83
CA TRP A 11 -15.35 9.17 -1.49
C TRP A 11 -16.86 9.43 -1.41
N SER A 12 -17.59 9.14 -2.50
CA SER A 12 -19.06 9.16 -2.51
C SER A 12 -19.62 7.74 -2.73
N PRO A 13 -20.02 7.03 -1.66
CA PRO A 13 -20.50 5.64 -1.74
C PRO A 13 -21.89 5.44 -2.37
N LYS A 14 -22.71 6.48 -2.54
CA LYS A 14 -24.16 6.32 -2.83
C LYS A 14 -24.67 7.23 -3.95
N LYS A 15 -25.60 6.69 -4.74
CA LYS A 15 -26.34 7.30 -5.87
C LYS A 15 -27.26 8.50 -5.51
N HIS A 16 -27.12 9.12 -4.34
CA HIS A 16 -28.02 10.21 -3.92
C HIS A 16 -27.28 11.53 -3.70
N ARG A 17 -27.56 12.47 -4.62
CA ARG A 17 -27.33 13.93 -4.56
C ARG A 17 -25.89 14.36 -4.20
N GLY A 18 -25.09 14.56 -5.25
CA GLY A 18 -23.79 15.22 -5.19
C GLY A 18 -22.60 14.27 -5.30
N LEU A 19 -21.77 14.48 -6.33
CA LEU A 19 -20.39 14.01 -6.31
C LEU A 19 -19.66 14.79 -5.21
N LYS A 20 -19.21 14.11 -4.14
CA LYS A 20 -18.33 14.72 -3.15
C LYS A 20 -16.97 14.99 -3.81
N LYS A 21 -16.74 16.26 -4.15
CA LYS A 21 -15.50 16.74 -4.76
C LYS A 21 -14.33 16.63 -3.80
N HIS A 22 -13.10 16.57 -4.31
CA HIS A 22 -11.89 16.62 -3.51
C HIS A 22 -11.57 18.08 -3.16
N ALA A 23 -11.35 18.38 -1.88
CA ALA A 23 -10.92 19.71 -1.46
C ALA A 23 -9.42 19.87 -1.73
N CYS A 24 -9.04 20.93 -2.42
CA CYS A 24 -7.69 21.17 -2.90
C CYS A 24 -7.17 22.51 -2.39
N TYR A 25 -5.86 22.57 -2.13
CA TYR A 25 -5.14 23.78 -1.75
C TYR A 25 -3.92 23.97 -2.66
N ASP A 26 -3.84 25.12 -3.33
CA ASP A 26 -2.71 25.58 -4.15
C ASP A 26 -1.92 26.62 -3.31
N PRO A 27 -0.70 26.30 -2.84
CA PRO A 27 0.10 27.20 -2.02
C PRO A 27 0.81 28.31 -2.82
N GLU A 28 0.88 28.19 -4.15
CA GLU A 28 1.50 29.22 -5.01
C GLU A 28 0.53 30.37 -5.25
N LYS A 29 -0.76 30.05 -5.36
CA LYS A 29 -1.87 31.02 -5.50
C LYS A 29 -2.55 31.35 -4.17
N ASP A 30 -2.23 30.62 -3.10
CA ASP A 30 -2.81 30.74 -1.76
C ASP A 30 -4.34 30.46 -1.70
N ILE A 31 -4.88 29.68 -2.65
CA ILE A 31 -6.33 29.43 -2.83
C ILE A 31 -6.79 28.02 -2.46
N PHE A 32 -8.05 27.93 -2.04
CA PHE A 32 -8.81 26.69 -1.99
C PHE A 32 -9.68 26.52 -3.23
N PHE A 33 -9.84 25.28 -3.69
CA PHE A 33 -10.74 24.93 -4.79
C PHE A 33 -11.20 23.46 -4.67
N GLU A 34 -12.14 23.04 -5.52
CA GLU A 34 -12.66 21.67 -5.50
C GLU A 34 -12.66 21.03 -6.90
N VAL A 35 -12.23 19.76 -6.99
CA VAL A 35 -12.25 18.98 -8.24
C VAL A 35 -13.13 17.73 -8.16
N ASN A 36 -13.70 17.31 -9.28
CA ASN A 36 -14.55 16.10 -9.33
C ASN A 36 -13.71 14.82 -9.46
N LYS A 37 -12.56 14.93 -10.14
CA LYS A 37 -11.61 13.84 -10.36
C LYS A 37 -10.19 14.33 -10.09
N LEU A 38 -9.31 13.43 -9.67
CA LEU A 38 -7.88 13.71 -9.52
C LEU A 38 -7.23 14.06 -10.88
N THR A 39 -7.74 13.51 -11.99
CA THR A 39 -7.30 13.83 -13.36
C THR A 39 -7.48 15.30 -13.73
N ASP A 40 -8.38 16.02 -13.05
CA ASP A 40 -8.60 17.45 -13.26
C ASP A 40 -7.35 18.27 -12.82
N LEU A 41 -6.48 17.70 -11.97
CA LEU A 41 -5.24 18.30 -11.44
C LEU A 41 -4.03 18.18 -12.39
N LYS A 42 -4.23 17.85 -13.67
CA LYS A 42 -3.17 17.66 -14.68
C LYS A 42 -2.21 18.85 -14.88
N GLU A 43 -2.61 20.05 -14.44
CA GLU A 43 -1.78 21.26 -14.50
C GLU A 43 -0.73 21.37 -13.39
N TYR A 44 -0.81 20.53 -12.35
CA TYR A 44 0.17 20.43 -11.27
C TYR A 44 1.18 19.33 -11.57
N ASP A 45 2.39 19.45 -11.02
CA ASP A 45 3.49 18.50 -11.23
C ASP A 45 3.59 17.51 -10.07
N GLU A 46 3.39 18.00 -8.83
CA GLU A 46 3.33 17.19 -7.62
C GLU A 46 1.95 17.28 -6.95
N ILE A 47 1.36 16.14 -6.63
CA ILE A 47 0.01 16.01 -6.05
C ILE A 47 0.09 15.26 -4.72
N TYR A 48 -0.34 15.88 -3.63
CA TYR A 48 -0.21 15.34 -2.26
C TYR A 48 -1.58 14.98 -1.65
N LEU A 49 -1.78 13.72 -1.29
CA LEU A 49 -3.06 13.17 -0.82
C LEU A 49 -3.08 12.91 0.70
N ASP A 50 -4.24 13.05 1.36
CA ASP A 50 -4.44 12.91 2.82
C ASP A 50 -4.15 11.52 3.43
N SER A 51 -4.11 10.48 2.59
CA SER A 51 -3.74 9.06 2.81
C SER A 51 -4.79 8.06 2.29
N SER A 52 -6.03 8.50 2.08
CA SER A 52 -7.19 7.62 1.87
C SER A 52 -7.41 7.22 0.39
N ILE A 53 -6.63 6.29 -0.15
CA ILE A 53 -6.82 5.87 -1.55
C ILE A 53 -8.04 4.95 -1.70
N PHE A 54 -9.09 5.44 -2.36
CA PHE A 54 -10.34 4.70 -2.60
C PHE A 54 -10.33 3.90 -3.92
N PRO A 55 -11.13 2.82 -4.05
CA PRO A 55 -11.12 1.96 -5.24
C PRO A 55 -11.38 2.67 -6.58
N ASN A 56 -12.15 3.75 -6.60
CA ASN A 56 -12.46 4.54 -7.80
C ASN A 56 -11.36 5.55 -8.18
N MET A 57 -10.31 5.69 -7.37
CA MET A 57 -9.18 6.60 -7.65
C MET A 57 -8.08 5.92 -8.44
N TRP A 58 -7.93 4.59 -8.39
CA TRP A 58 -6.79 3.89 -8.98
C TRP A 58 -6.59 4.16 -10.48
N GLN A 59 -7.67 4.21 -11.27
CA GLN A 59 -7.60 4.56 -12.69
C GLN A 59 -7.13 6.02 -12.90
N GLN A 60 -7.62 6.95 -12.07
CA GLN A 60 -7.25 8.38 -12.13
C GLN A 60 -5.79 8.60 -11.72
N LEU A 61 -5.33 7.88 -10.70
CA LEU A 61 -3.94 7.88 -10.24
C LEU A 61 -3.02 7.28 -11.30
N ARG A 62 -3.44 6.19 -11.96
CA ARG A 62 -2.72 5.60 -13.09
C ARG A 62 -2.58 6.60 -14.24
N GLU A 63 -3.66 7.29 -14.63
CA GLU A 63 -3.61 8.31 -15.68
C GLU A 63 -2.64 9.45 -15.34
N LEU A 64 -2.71 10.00 -14.12
CA LEU A 64 -1.78 11.04 -13.66
C LEU A 64 -0.32 10.59 -13.69
N ILE A 65 -0.01 9.42 -13.12
CA ILE A 65 1.36 8.88 -13.05
C ILE A 65 1.89 8.55 -14.45
N SER A 66 1.06 7.97 -15.33
CA SER A 66 1.42 7.71 -16.73
C SER A 66 1.67 9.01 -17.53
N ASN A 67 1.02 10.11 -17.16
CA ASN A 67 1.24 11.44 -17.71
C ASN A 67 2.40 12.20 -17.02
N GLY A 68 3.29 11.49 -16.32
CA GLY A 68 4.50 12.04 -15.71
C GLY A 68 4.28 12.86 -14.44
N LYS A 69 3.13 12.70 -13.75
CA LYS A 69 2.82 13.45 -12.52
C LYS A 69 3.24 12.69 -11.27
N SER A 70 3.93 13.37 -10.36
CA SER A 70 4.41 12.79 -9.11
C SER A 70 3.32 12.83 -8.05
N VAL A 71 2.70 11.69 -7.76
CA VAL A 71 1.64 11.60 -6.75
C VAL A 71 2.17 11.02 -5.45
N TYR A 72 1.92 11.71 -4.34
CA TYR A 72 2.34 11.33 -3.00
C TYR A 72 1.14 11.15 -2.07
N TYR A 73 1.25 10.28 -1.08
CA TYR A 73 0.24 10.13 -0.02
C TYR A 73 0.84 10.30 1.38
N PHE A 74 0.09 10.94 2.27
CA PHE A 74 0.49 11.12 3.66
C PHE A 74 0.54 9.77 4.41
N THR A 75 1.56 9.59 5.25
CA THR A 75 1.87 8.30 5.86
C THR A 75 1.52 8.19 7.34
N ARG A 76 1.04 9.28 7.96
CA ARG A 76 0.84 9.35 9.43
C ARG A 76 -0.55 9.88 9.82
N PRO A 77 -1.66 9.29 9.32
CA PRO A 77 -3.01 9.75 9.66
C PRO A 77 -3.31 9.78 11.17
N TRP A 78 -2.63 8.95 11.98
CA TRP A 78 -2.74 8.99 13.44
C TRP A 78 -2.08 10.22 14.11
N LYS A 79 -1.39 11.08 13.36
CA LYS A 79 -0.84 12.37 13.84
C LYS A 79 -1.73 13.57 13.49
N TRP A 80 -2.90 13.36 12.90
CA TRP A 80 -3.76 14.48 12.47
C TRP A 80 -4.13 15.45 13.60
N GLU A 81 -4.36 14.95 14.81
CA GLU A 81 -4.66 15.75 16.00
C GLU A 81 -3.45 16.61 16.43
N GLU A 82 -2.27 16.00 16.54
CA GLU A 82 -0.99 16.69 16.82
C GLU A 82 -0.66 17.76 15.76
N VAL A 83 -0.97 17.50 14.49
CA VAL A 83 -0.77 18.44 13.38
C VAL A 83 -1.76 19.62 13.49
N ARG A 84 -3.05 19.37 13.75
CA ARG A 84 -4.04 20.44 13.97
C ARG A 84 -3.64 21.34 15.13
N GLU A 85 -3.24 20.76 16.26
CA GLU A 85 -2.91 21.53 17.45
C GLU A 85 -1.67 22.39 17.23
N ARG A 86 -0.64 21.83 16.61
CA ARG A 86 0.59 22.56 16.26
C ARG A 86 0.33 23.77 15.36
N PHE A 87 -0.62 23.65 14.43
CA PHE A 87 -0.94 24.69 13.45
C PHE A 87 -2.26 25.40 13.74
N ARG A 88 -2.73 25.37 14.99
CA ARG A 88 -4.05 25.87 15.41
C ARG A 88 -4.31 27.29 14.94
N ASP A 89 -3.37 28.21 15.18
CA ASP A 89 -3.56 29.63 14.90
C ASP A 89 -3.46 29.94 13.41
N GLU A 90 -2.53 29.31 12.69
CA GLU A 90 -2.41 29.42 11.23
C GLU A 90 -3.66 28.85 10.52
N LEU A 91 -4.16 27.69 10.97
CA LEU A 91 -5.38 27.07 10.46
C LEU A 91 -6.61 27.94 10.71
N LYS A 92 -6.72 28.54 11.91
CA LYS A 92 -7.80 29.46 12.27
C LYS A 92 -7.75 30.73 11.43
N ALA A 93 -6.56 31.32 11.24
CA ALA A 93 -6.36 32.48 10.38
C ALA A 93 -6.72 32.19 8.92
N LYS A 94 -6.39 30.99 8.42
CA LYS A 94 -6.62 30.60 7.02
C LYS A 94 -8.06 30.18 6.71
N THR A 95 -8.75 29.49 7.63
CA THR A 95 -10.04 28.83 7.37
C THR A 95 -11.19 29.30 8.28
N GLY A 96 -10.92 30.26 9.16
CA GLY A 96 -11.86 30.76 10.18
C GLY A 96 -12.14 29.78 11.33
N ARG A 97 -11.62 28.54 11.28
CA ARG A 97 -11.95 27.47 12.23
C ARG A 97 -10.72 26.60 12.56
N VAL A 98 -10.77 25.92 13.71
CA VAL A 98 -9.75 24.94 14.15
C VAL A 98 -10.26 23.50 13.99
N SER A 99 -11.58 23.31 13.92
CA SER A 99 -12.24 22.02 13.80
C SER A 99 -11.99 21.37 12.44
N LYS A 100 -12.22 20.05 12.35
CA LYS A 100 -12.03 19.30 11.09
C LYS A 100 -12.89 19.87 9.97
N SER A 101 -12.25 20.17 8.85
CA SER A 101 -12.84 20.57 7.58
C SER A 101 -11.90 20.13 6.46
N ASP A 102 -12.43 19.84 5.27
CA ASP A 102 -11.64 19.25 4.19
C ASP A 102 -10.63 20.25 3.58
N GLU A 103 -11.00 21.53 3.49
CA GLU A 103 -10.08 22.63 3.16
C GLU A 103 -8.97 22.75 4.21
N GLY A 104 -9.31 22.65 5.49
CA GLY A 104 -8.34 22.64 6.59
C GLY A 104 -7.39 21.44 6.53
N ASP A 105 -7.89 20.25 6.20
CA ASP A 105 -7.06 19.05 6.08
C ASP A 105 -6.10 19.17 4.88
N ALA A 106 -6.56 19.70 3.74
CA ALA A 106 -5.72 20.03 2.58
C ALA A 106 -4.64 21.08 2.92
N TYR A 107 -5.00 22.16 3.64
CA TYR A 107 -4.03 23.17 4.11
C TYR A 107 -2.98 22.59 5.07
N LEU A 108 -3.39 21.72 5.98
CA LEU A 108 -2.48 21.09 6.93
C LEU A 108 -1.53 20.09 6.25
N LEU A 109 -1.89 19.48 5.12
CA LEU A 109 -0.92 18.71 4.31
C LEU A 109 0.21 19.60 3.80
N TRP A 110 -0.10 20.82 3.35
CA TRP A 110 0.94 21.80 2.98
C TRP A 110 1.83 22.16 4.17
N LYS A 111 1.25 22.42 5.35
CA LYS A 111 2.03 22.67 6.58
C LYS A 111 2.93 21.49 6.99
N VAL A 112 2.46 20.26 6.82
CA VAL A 112 3.28 19.06 7.03
C VAL A 112 4.42 18.95 5.99
N TYR A 113 4.19 19.42 4.76
CA TYR A 113 5.21 19.52 3.71
C TYR A 113 6.24 20.62 4.00
N GLU A 114 5.85 21.82 4.43
CA GLU A 114 6.78 22.87 4.87
C GLU A 114 7.71 22.39 6.00
N LEU A 115 7.17 21.68 7.01
CA LEU A 115 7.98 21.05 8.07
C LEU A 115 8.95 19.97 7.57
N SER A 116 8.68 19.41 6.38
CA SER A 116 9.53 18.41 5.75
C SER A 116 10.69 19.07 4.99
N LEU A 117 10.40 20.18 4.30
CA LEU A 117 11.41 21.06 3.69
C LEU A 117 12.39 21.63 4.72
N ILE A 118 11.90 22.22 5.81
CA ILE A 118 12.75 22.80 6.89
C ILE A 118 13.71 21.75 7.48
N LYS A 119 13.36 20.47 7.43
CA LYS A 119 14.18 19.36 7.93
C LYS A 119 15.05 18.70 6.86
N ASN A 120 15.23 19.37 5.71
CA ASN A 120 15.95 18.92 4.53
C ASN A 120 15.55 17.48 4.11
N ASN A 121 14.26 17.17 4.18
CA ASN A 121 13.70 15.86 3.85
C ASN A 121 12.26 16.05 3.37
N THR A 122 12.12 16.58 2.16
CA THR A 122 10.89 17.02 1.50
C THR A 122 9.71 16.05 1.63
N HIS A 123 9.98 14.73 1.57
CA HIS A 123 8.95 13.69 1.63
C HIS A 123 8.97 12.90 2.96
N ARG A 124 9.51 13.46 4.06
CA ARG A 124 9.60 12.79 5.39
C ARG A 124 8.28 12.14 5.88
N TYR A 125 7.16 12.74 5.52
CA TYR A 125 5.81 12.28 5.91
C TYR A 125 4.97 11.77 4.74
N PHE A 126 5.50 11.84 3.52
CA PHE A 126 4.82 11.51 2.28
C PHE A 126 5.51 10.33 1.60
N ARG A 127 4.76 9.47 0.92
CA ARG A 127 5.34 8.41 0.09
C ARG A 127 4.87 8.56 -1.35
N PRO A 128 5.76 8.41 -2.34
CA PRO A 128 5.33 8.35 -3.73
C PRO A 128 4.40 7.16 -3.94
N LEU A 129 3.48 7.30 -4.88
CA LEU A 129 2.75 6.21 -5.52
C LEU A 129 3.41 5.94 -6.87
N THR A 130 3.86 4.71 -7.05
CA THR A 130 4.45 4.24 -8.31
C THR A 130 3.38 3.65 -9.24
N ILE A 131 3.71 3.47 -10.52
CA ILE A 131 2.86 2.71 -11.45
C ILE A 131 2.58 1.29 -10.94
N ILE A 132 3.59 0.66 -10.32
CA ILE A 132 3.50 -0.65 -9.66
C ILE A 132 2.44 -0.63 -8.55
N ASP A 133 2.39 0.43 -7.75
CA ASP A 133 1.42 0.55 -6.65
C ASP A 133 -0.01 0.67 -7.17
N VAL A 134 -0.26 1.49 -8.19
CA VAL A 134 -1.63 1.73 -8.69
C VAL A 134 -2.16 0.57 -9.54
N GLU A 135 -1.30 -0.21 -10.18
CA GLU A 135 -1.68 -1.40 -10.94
C GLU A 135 -1.89 -2.62 -10.02
N LEU A 136 -1.02 -2.86 -9.03
CA LEU A 136 -1.04 -4.10 -8.24
C LEU A 136 -1.78 -4.00 -6.89
N ARG A 137 -1.78 -2.85 -6.20
CA ARG A 137 -2.52 -2.73 -4.91
C ARG A 137 -4.02 -3.00 -5.04
N PRO A 138 -4.75 -2.60 -6.12
CA PRO A 138 -6.18 -2.91 -6.25
C PRO A 138 -6.43 -4.42 -6.29
N LEU A 139 -5.64 -5.14 -7.08
CA LEU A 139 -5.72 -6.59 -7.23
C LEU A 139 -5.39 -7.30 -5.90
N LEU A 140 -4.31 -6.89 -5.23
CA LEU A 140 -3.90 -7.41 -3.92
C LEU A 140 -4.91 -7.10 -2.80
N MET A 141 -5.66 -6.00 -2.89
CA MET A 141 -6.76 -5.69 -1.96
C MET A 141 -8.01 -6.54 -2.24
N ARG A 142 -8.33 -6.77 -3.52
CA ARG A 142 -9.42 -7.67 -3.95
C ARG A 142 -9.14 -9.11 -3.52
N GLU A 143 -7.92 -9.60 -3.73
CA GLU A 143 -7.47 -10.93 -3.29
C GLU A 143 -7.51 -11.08 -1.75
N GLU A 144 -7.06 -10.07 -1.00
CA GLU A 144 -7.13 -10.08 0.47
C GLU A 144 -8.59 -10.19 0.96
N LEU A 145 -9.51 -9.43 0.35
CA LEU A 145 -10.94 -9.47 0.71
C LEU A 145 -11.57 -10.83 0.42
N LEU A 146 -11.37 -11.36 -0.78
CA LEU A 146 -11.89 -12.66 -1.21
C LEU A 146 -11.33 -13.80 -0.35
N TYR A 147 -10.03 -13.78 -0.06
CA TYR A 147 -9.39 -14.79 0.77
C TYR A 147 -9.87 -14.75 2.23
N ARG A 148 -10.12 -13.56 2.79
CA ARG A 148 -10.74 -13.44 4.12
C ARG A 148 -12.16 -14.02 4.16
N ASN A 149 -12.95 -13.84 3.10
CA ASN A 149 -14.28 -14.44 2.98
C ASN A 149 -14.19 -15.97 2.84
N LEU A 150 -13.28 -16.48 2.02
CA LEU A 150 -12.99 -17.91 1.92
C LEU A 150 -12.58 -18.52 3.28
N GLN A 151 -11.73 -17.83 4.05
CA GLN A 151 -11.36 -18.28 5.40
C GLN A 151 -12.57 -18.33 6.35
N ARG A 152 -13.46 -17.32 6.33
CA ARG A 152 -14.69 -17.32 7.13
C ARG A 152 -15.59 -18.52 6.81
N ILE A 153 -15.79 -18.81 5.53
CA ILE A 153 -16.66 -19.89 5.07
C ILE A 153 -16.02 -21.27 5.36
N ARG A 154 -14.70 -21.43 5.15
CA ARG A 154 -13.98 -22.64 5.59
C ARG A 154 -14.10 -22.88 7.11
N ASN A 155 -14.06 -21.82 7.92
CA ASN A 155 -14.27 -21.94 9.37
C ASN A 155 -15.73 -22.33 9.71
N ALA A 156 -16.73 -21.81 9.00
CA ALA A 156 -18.12 -22.23 9.17
C ALA A 156 -18.31 -23.73 8.85
N ARG A 157 -17.62 -24.24 7.82
CA ARG A 157 -17.62 -25.67 7.48
C ARG A 157 -17.07 -26.56 8.61
N ILE A 158 -16.03 -26.09 9.32
CA ILE A 158 -15.45 -26.79 10.47
C ILE A 158 -16.46 -26.90 11.63
N VAL A 159 -17.40 -25.96 11.73
CA VAL A 159 -18.49 -25.95 12.73
C VAL A 159 -19.76 -26.66 12.21
N GLY A 160 -19.66 -27.43 11.12
CA GLY A 160 -20.73 -28.30 10.63
C GLY A 160 -21.74 -27.67 9.68
N VAL A 161 -21.53 -26.43 9.22
CA VAL A 161 -22.37 -25.81 8.19
C VAL A 161 -22.01 -26.36 6.81
N ASP A 162 -22.97 -26.86 6.02
CA ASP A 162 -22.71 -27.21 4.63
C ASP A 162 -22.53 -25.95 3.77
N VAL A 163 -21.35 -25.86 3.17
CA VAL A 163 -20.89 -24.77 2.29
C VAL A 163 -20.00 -25.34 1.17
N GLY A 164 -20.14 -26.63 0.87
CA GLY A 164 -19.20 -27.36 0.00
C GLY A 164 -19.06 -26.79 -1.42
N GLY A 165 -20.17 -26.28 -1.99
CA GLY A 165 -20.18 -25.60 -3.29
C GLY A 165 -19.49 -24.24 -3.24
N ASP A 166 -19.89 -23.39 -2.29
CA ASP A 166 -19.38 -22.02 -2.13
C ASP A 166 -17.88 -21.96 -1.90
N VAL A 167 -17.33 -22.91 -1.12
CA VAL A 167 -15.89 -23.03 -0.89
C VAL A 167 -15.13 -23.25 -2.20
N LYS A 168 -15.58 -24.20 -3.04
CA LYS A 168 -14.92 -24.49 -4.33
C LYS A 168 -15.00 -23.30 -5.30
N ILE A 169 -16.14 -22.61 -5.33
CA ILE A 169 -16.34 -21.42 -6.16
C ILE A 169 -15.38 -20.30 -5.72
N LEU A 170 -15.33 -20.00 -4.41
CA LEU A 170 -14.44 -18.96 -3.88
C LEU A 170 -12.95 -19.32 -4.00
N GLU A 171 -12.59 -20.60 -3.88
CA GLU A 171 -11.22 -21.08 -4.14
C GLU A 171 -10.80 -20.81 -5.59
N LYS A 172 -11.69 -21.09 -6.56
CA LYS A 172 -11.47 -20.77 -7.97
C LYS A 172 -11.31 -19.27 -8.17
N ILE A 173 -12.23 -18.44 -7.65
CA ILE A 173 -12.16 -16.98 -7.78
C ILE A 173 -10.87 -16.42 -7.15
N VAL A 174 -10.44 -16.90 -5.98
CA VAL A 174 -9.16 -16.50 -5.38
C VAL A 174 -7.97 -16.92 -6.24
N LYS A 175 -7.99 -18.12 -6.82
CA LYS A 175 -6.92 -18.59 -7.73
C LYS A 175 -6.85 -17.76 -9.00
N ASP A 176 -7.99 -17.39 -9.58
CA ASP A 176 -8.07 -16.60 -10.80
C ASP A 176 -7.62 -15.15 -10.57
N VAL A 177 -7.99 -14.51 -9.44
CA VAL A 177 -7.42 -13.20 -9.06
C VAL A 177 -5.92 -13.28 -8.75
N ARG A 178 -5.42 -14.42 -8.24
CA ARG A 178 -3.96 -14.61 -8.09
C ARG A 178 -3.24 -14.73 -9.43
N ARG A 179 -3.85 -15.33 -10.46
CA ARG A 179 -3.31 -15.30 -11.83
C ARG A 179 -3.25 -13.87 -12.36
N GLU A 180 -4.37 -13.13 -12.25
CA GLU A 180 -4.46 -11.71 -12.62
C GLU A 180 -3.36 -10.86 -11.94
N ILE A 181 -3.07 -11.10 -10.64
CA ILE A 181 -1.93 -10.49 -9.94
C ILE A 181 -0.59 -10.88 -10.56
N VAL A 182 -0.36 -12.17 -10.83
CA VAL A 182 0.91 -12.68 -11.37
C VAL A 182 1.17 -12.12 -12.76
N ASP A 183 0.20 -12.22 -13.67
CA ASP A 183 0.29 -11.73 -15.04
C ASP A 183 0.59 -10.22 -15.03
N LYS A 184 -0.17 -9.45 -14.23
CA LYS A 184 0.07 -8.01 -14.07
C LYS A 184 1.42 -7.69 -13.43
N THR A 185 1.94 -8.55 -12.56
CA THR A 185 3.27 -8.36 -11.95
C THR A 185 4.38 -8.62 -12.96
N ILE A 186 4.22 -9.60 -13.85
CA ILE A 186 5.15 -9.88 -14.96
C ILE A 186 5.20 -8.67 -15.93
N GLU A 187 4.04 -8.06 -16.23
CA GLU A 187 3.99 -6.83 -17.05
C GLU A 187 4.66 -5.62 -16.38
N THR A 188 4.48 -5.45 -15.06
CA THR A 188 4.74 -4.17 -14.38
C THR A 188 6.05 -4.15 -13.57
N ILE A 189 6.59 -5.30 -13.17
CA ILE A 189 7.85 -5.40 -12.41
C ILE A 189 8.93 -6.06 -13.28
N PRO A 190 9.93 -5.31 -13.76
CA PRO A 190 11.05 -5.86 -14.51
C PRO A 190 11.72 -7.00 -13.75
N ARG A 191 12.09 -8.07 -14.48
CA ARG A 191 12.85 -9.22 -13.94
C ARG A 191 12.16 -9.97 -12.80
N PHE A 192 10.84 -9.81 -12.62
CA PHE A 192 10.05 -10.55 -11.62
C PHE A 192 10.22 -12.07 -11.73
N ILE A 193 10.26 -12.60 -12.96
CA ILE A 193 10.49 -14.03 -13.21
C ILE A 193 11.90 -14.48 -12.81
N ASP A 194 12.93 -13.65 -12.98
CA ASP A 194 14.29 -13.95 -12.52
C ASP A 194 14.30 -14.16 -11.00
N ILE A 195 13.61 -13.30 -10.24
CA ILE A 195 13.49 -13.39 -8.78
C ILE A 195 12.73 -14.67 -8.40
N ALA A 196 11.62 -14.95 -9.09
CA ALA A 196 10.79 -16.13 -8.85
C ALA A 196 11.56 -17.43 -9.08
N ASN A 197 12.23 -17.57 -10.23
CA ASN A 197 13.09 -18.71 -10.56
C ASN A 197 14.22 -18.85 -9.53
N SER A 198 14.85 -17.74 -9.12
CA SER A 198 15.90 -17.73 -8.08
C SER A 198 15.40 -18.14 -6.68
N LEU A 199 14.09 -18.07 -6.44
CA LEU A 199 13.43 -18.58 -5.23
C LEU A 199 12.88 -20.00 -5.41
N GLY A 200 13.12 -20.65 -6.55
CA GLY A 200 12.64 -22.00 -6.87
C GLY A 200 11.15 -22.06 -7.24
N LEU A 201 10.55 -20.95 -7.67
CA LEU A 201 9.17 -20.90 -8.15
C LEU A 201 9.11 -21.03 -9.68
N ASP A 202 8.22 -21.89 -10.17
CA ASP A 202 7.87 -21.99 -11.59
C ASP A 202 6.56 -21.25 -11.91
N ARG A 203 6.19 -21.17 -13.20
CA ARG A 203 4.97 -20.48 -13.66
C ARG A 203 3.67 -21.13 -13.15
N GLY A 204 3.70 -22.39 -12.72
CA GLY A 204 2.59 -23.10 -12.10
C GLY A 204 2.36 -22.73 -10.64
N ASP A 205 3.37 -22.21 -9.94
CA ASP A 205 3.33 -21.79 -8.54
C ASP A 205 2.58 -20.46 -8.30
N VAL A 206 1.41 -20.29 -8.92
CA VAL A 206 0.56 -19.08 -8.87
C VAL A 206 0.40 -18.52 -7.45
N ASN A 207 0.29 -19.39 -6.44
CA ASN A 207 0.21 -18.97 -5.04
C ASN A 207 1.51 -18.34 -4.54
N GLY A 208 2.67 -18.94 -4.83
CA GLY A 208 3.98 -18.44 -4.43
C GLY A 208 4.34 -17.15 -5.17
N LEU A 209 4.06 -17.11 -6.48
CA LEU A 209 4.23 -15.92 -7.31
C LEU A 209 3.37 -14.74 -6.83
N ALA A 210 2.09 -14.96 -6.50
CA ALA A 210 1.24 -13.93 -5.89
C ALA A 210 1.72 -13.52 -4.48
N GLY A 211 2.33 -14.45 -3.73
CA GLY A 211 3.05 -14.18 -2.48
C GLY A 211 4.23 -13.24 -2.67
N LEU A 212 5.07 -13.50 -3.68
CA LEU A 212 6.21 -12.66 -4.05
C LEU A 212 5.75 -11.27 -4.55
N ALA A 213 4.75 -11.20 -5.42
CA ALA A 213 4.17 -9.96 -5.90
C ALA A 213 3.67 -9.06 -4.74
N GLY A 214 2.87 -9.63 -3.84
CA GLY A 214 2.38 -8.91 -2.66
C GLY A 214 3.49 -8.47 -1.70
N LEU A 215 4.60 -9.22 -1.64
CA LEU A 215 5.80 -8.79 -0.91
C LEU A 215 6.46 -7.58 -1.56
N LEU A 216 6.78 -7.63 -2.86
CA LEU A 216 7.46 -6.54 -3.58
C LEU A 216 6.64 -5.23 -3.58
N VAL A 217 5.30 -5.33 -3.63
CA VAL A 217 4.41 -4.17 -3.57
C VAL A 217 4.36 -3.53 -2.18
N TYR A 218 4.23 -4.32 -1.11
CA TYR A 218 4.03 -3.74 0.23
C TYR A 218 5.32 -3.59 1.07
N ASN A 219 6.37 -4.37 0.81
CA ASN A 219 7.62 -4.38 1.57
C ASN A 219 8.66 -3.38 1.02
N LYS A 220 8.32 -2.08 1.02
CA LYS A 220 9.19 -0.97 0.59
C LYS A 220 10.35 -0.69 1.57
N ALA A 221 11.06 -1.72 2.00
CA ALA A 221 12.10 -1.68 3.02
C ALA A 221 13.48 -1.87 2.39
N THR A 222 14.25 -0.78 2.27
CA THR A 222 15.59 -0.77 1.63
C THR A 222 16.68 -1.57 2.36
N SER A 223 16.40 -2.10 3.55
CA SER A 223 17.30 -3.01 4.27
C SER A 223 16.55 -4.16 4.92
N TYR A 224 17.24 -5.30 5.03
CA TYR A 224 16.76 -6.48 5.73
C TYR A 224 16.33 -6.16 7.17
N GLU A 225 17.08 -5.33 7.90
CA GLU A 225 16.72 -4.91 9.26
C GLU A 225 15.39 -4.13 9.32
N LYS A 226 15.20 -3.13 8.43
CA LYS A 226 13.93 -2.40 8.33
C LYS A 226 12.77 -3.33 7.98
N SER A 227 13.00 -4.30 7.08
CA SER A 227 11.99 -5.28 6.69
C SER A 227 11.64 -6.24 7.83
N ILE A 228 12.64 -6.73 8.57
CA ILE A 228 12.46 -7.57 9.77
C ILE A 228 11.57 -6.87 10.81
N ASN A 229 11.78 -5.58 11.04
CA ASN A 229 10.93 -4.79 11.92
C ASN A 229 9.50 -4.66 11.35
N TYR A 230 9.37 -4.34 10.06
CA TYR A 230 8.08 -4.17 9.38
C TYR A 230 7.25 -5.48 9.29
N LEU A 231 7.90 -6.63 9.21
CA LEU A 231 7.33 -7.98 9.21
C LEU A 231 7.09 -8.56 10.62
N GLY A 232 7.58 -7.89 11.67
CA GLY A 232 7.50 -8.38 13.05
C GLY A 232 8.44 -9.56 13.36
N LEU A 233 9.45 -9.79 12.53
CA LEU A 233 10.38 -10.93 12.57
C LEU A 233 11.61 -10.69 13.46
N TYR A 234 11.43 -9.99 14.57
CA TYR A 234 12.43 -9.79 15.62
C TYR A 234 12.11 -10.64 16.87
N LYS A 235 13.13 -11.01 17.66
CA LYS A 235 12.92 -11.74 18.92
C LYS A 235 12.41 -10.76 19.98
N THR A 236 11.34 -11.15 20.69
CA THR A 236 10.79 -10.40 21.83
C THR A 236 10.78 -11.31 23.05
N LYS A 237 11.33 -10.85 24.17
CA LYS A 237 11.23 -11.56 25.46
C LYS A 237 9.82 -11.35 26.05
N GLY A 238 9.30 -12.35 26.77
CA GLY A 238 7.99 -12.28 27.46
C GLY A 238 6.74 -12.43 26.57
N ARG A 239 5.58 -12.64 27.20
CA ARG A 239 4.27 -12.72 26.52
C ARG A 239 3.84 -11.37 25.94
N ASP A 240 4.05 -10.28 26.67
CA ASP A 240 3.63 -8.94 26.26
C ASP A 240 4.47 -8.39 25.11
N GLY A 241 5.74 -8.79 25.02
CA GLY A 241 6.59 -8.52 23.87
C GLY A 241 6.00 -9.05 22.55
N ARG A 242 5.27 -10.19 22.55
CA ARG A 242 4.55 -10.68 21.37
C ARG A 242 3.29 -9.86 21.05
N ARG A 243 2.54 -9.43 22.06
CA ARG A 243 1.32 -8.60 21.91
C ARG A 243 1.64 -7.21 21.36
N ASN A 244 2.77 -6.64 21.78
CA ASN A 244 3.20 -5.29 21.42
C ASN A 244 3.97 -5.19 20.10
N LYS A 245 4.10 -6.28 19.33
CA LYS A 245 4.74 -6.25 18.01
C LYS A 245 3.93 -5.43 17.01
N LYS A 246 4.49 -4.30 16.59
CA LYS A 246 3.95 -3.50 15.47
C LYS A 246 4.51 -4.06 14.16
N TYR A 247 3.66 -4.69 13.36
CA TYR A 247 4.02 -5.24 12.05
C TYR A 247 2.86 -5.11 11.05
N SER A 248 3.18 -5.11 9.76
CA SER A 248 2.18 -5.11 8.70
C SER A 248 1.61 -6.51 8.49
N ARG A 249 0.38 -6.73 8.96
CA ARG A 249 -0.36 -7.99 8.75
C ARG A 249 -0.47 -8.37 7.26
N ARG A 250 -0.60 -7.38 6.37
CA ARG A 250 -0.62 -7.58 4.92
C ARG A 250 0.67 -8.21 4.40
N VAL A 251 1.81 -7.62 4.75
CA VAL A 251 3.11 -8.06 4.22
C VAL A 251 3.50 -9.41 4.82
N GLN A 252 3.23 -9.61 6.11
CA GLN A 252 3.45 -10.90 6.77
C GLN A 252 2.59 -12.02 6.15
N ARG A 253 1.33 -11.73 5.76
CA ARG A 253 0.48 -12.68 5.03
C ARG A 253 1.11 -13.11 3.71
N TYR A 254 1.58 -12.16 2.89
CA TYR A 254 2.21 -12.48 1.61
C TYR A 254 3.53 -13.25 1.78
N LEU A 255 4.32 -12.95 2.81
CA LEU A 255 5.48 -13.76 3.19
C LEU A 255 5.12 -15.18 3.58
N ILE A 256 4.08 -15.37 4.41
CA ILE A 256 3.61 -16.72 4.78
C ILE A 256 3.16 -17.50 3.55
N ILE A 257 2.44 -16.87 2.60
CA ILE A 257 2.03 -17.51 1.35
C ILE A 257 3.26 -17.96 0.53
N LEU A 258 4.24 -17.06 0.33
CA LEU A 258 5.48 -17.38 -0.37
C LEU A 258 6.26 -18.52 0.31
N THR A 259 6.48 -18.42 1.63
CA THR A 259 7.24 -19.41 2.41
C THR A 259 6.56 -20.78 2.42
N ASN A 260 5.23 -20.86 2.54
CA ASN A 260 4.51 -22.13 2.46
C ASN A 260 4.81 -22.86 1.14
N VAL A 261 4.73 -22.16 0.01
CA VAL A 261 4.91 -22.76 -1.32
C VAL A 261 6.35 -23.25 -1.50
N ILE A 262 7.34 -22.46 -1.11
CA ILE A 262 8.76 -22.86 -1.18
C ILE A 262 9.03 -24.08 -0.29
N LEU A 263 8.53 -24.09 0.96
CA LEU A 263 8.68 -25.24 1.86
C LEU A 263 8.00 -26.50 1.30
N TRP A 264 6.79 -26.38 0.75
CA TRP A 264 6.09 -27.52 0.14
C TRP A 264 6.81 -28.10 -1.07
N LYS A 265 7.41 -27.27 -1.95
CA LYS A 265 8.26 -27.76 -3.05
C LYS A 265 9.51 -28.50 -2.54
N ASN A 266 10.05 -28.08 -1.40
CA ASN A 266 11.18 -28.75 -0.72
C ASN A 266 10.75 -29.98 0.10
N GLY A 267 9.49 -30.43 0.03
CA GLY A 267 8.96 -31.56 0.79
C GLY A 267 8.59 -31.26 2.25
N GLU A 268 8.76 -30.03 2.72
CA GLU A 268 8.46 -29.62 4.09
C GLU A 268 6.98 -29.21 4.26
N THR A 269 6.11 -30.15 4.63
CA THR A 269 4.66 -29.92 4.82
C THR A 269 4.28 -29.17 6.10
N ARG A 270 5.25 -28.88 6.99
CA ARG A 270 5.05 -28.21 8.27
C ARG A 270 4.65 -26.73 8.12
N ILE A 271 4.03 -26.17 9.16
CA ILE A 271 3.74 -24.74 9.23
C ILE A 271 5.07 -23.95 9.29
N PRO A 272 5.24 -22.86 8.49
CA PRO A 272 6.40 -21.99 8.56
C PRO A 272 6.65 -21.43 9.96
N GLY A 273 7.83 -21.73 10.47
CA GLY A 273 8.38 -21.14 11.67
C GLY A 273 9.03 -19.78 11.39
N TYR A 274 9.35 -19.09 12.49
CA TYR A 274 10.02 -17.79 12.45
C TYR A 274 11.38 -17.81 11.72
N LYS A 275 12.11 -18.94 11.72
CA LYS A 275 13.38 -19.08 11.00
C LYS A 275 13.15 -19.00 9.49
N ASP A 276 12.23 -19.80 8.97
CA ASP A 276 11.92 -19.90 7.53
C ASP A 276 11.45 -18.55 6.98
N LEU A 277 10.55 -17.87 7.69
CA LEU A 277 10.09 -16.52 7.31
C LEU A 277 11.25 -15.51 7.22
N ARG A 278 12.24 -15.58 8.12
CA ARG A 278 13.43 -14.72 8.05
C ARG A 278 14.34 -15.09 6.90
N GLU A 279 14.54 -16.37 6.63
CA GLU A 279 15.38 -16.84 5.53
C GLU A 279 14.81 -16.43 4.17
N ILE A 280 13.54 -16.72 3.92
CA ILE A 280 12.86 -16.35 2.67
C ILE A 280 12.80 -14.82 2.53
N SER A 281 12.52 -14.09 3.62
CA SER A 281 12.58 -12.62 3.59
C SER A 281 13.98 -12.09 3.28
N LYS A 282 15.05 -12.73 3.78
CA LYS A 282 16.43 -12.33 3.47
C LYS A 282 16.74 -12.59 2.00
N LYS A 283 16.55 -13.83 1.52
CA LYS A 283 16.77 -14.23 0.11
C LYS A 283 16.03 -13.29 -0.85
N THR A 284 14.75 -12.99 -0.58
CA THR A 284 13.95 -12.08 -1.41
C THR A 284 14.57 -10.67 -1.50
N ILE A 285 15.01 -10.11 -0.37
CA ILE A 285 15.60 -8.76 -0.32
C ILE A 285 16.97 -8.72 -1.01
N ASP A 286 17.80 -9.74 -0.77
CA ASP A 286 19.13 -9.82 -1.38
C ASP A 286 19.03 -9.99 -2.91
N LEU A 287 18.05 -10.78 -3.40
CA LEU A 287 17.72 -10.89 -4.84
C LEU A 287 17.19 -9.57 -5.41
N THR A 288 16.25 -8.91 -4.73
CA THR A 288 15.68 -7.61 -5.18
C THR A 288 16.79 -6.55 -5.31
N LYS A 289 17.81 -6.60 -4.44
CA LYS A 289 18.99 -5.73 -4.50
C LYS A 289 19.92 -6.09 -5.66
N SER A 290 20.31 -7.35 -5.81
CA SER A 290 21.22 -7.77 -6.89
C SER A 290 20.65 -7.55 -8.29
N ILE A 291 19.32 -7.39 -8.39
CA ILE A 291 18.57 -7.19 -9.63
C ILE A 291 18.33 -5.70 -9.95
N GLY A 292 18.69 -4.78 -9.05
CA GLY A 292 18.61 -3.31 -9.24
C GLY A 292 17.32 -2.66 -8.72
N LEU A 293 16.25 -3.44 -8.54
CA LEU A 293 14.92 -2.95 -8.13
C LEU A 293 14.89 -2.22 -6.77
N ALA A 294 15.91 -2.37 -5.94
CA ALA A 294 16.02 -1.68 -4.65
C ALA A 294 16.65 -0.28 -4.73
N GLU A 295 17.26 0.10 -5.86
CA GLU A 295 17.96 1.38 -6.03
C GLU A 295 17.14 2.39 -6.86
N ASP A 296 16.33 1.93 -7.80
CA ASP A 296 15.45 2.80 -8.61
C ASP A 296 14.32 3.45 -7.79
N GLU A 297 13.86 2.82 -6.70
CA GLU A 297 12.91 3.44 -5.75
C GLU A 297 13.51 4.60 -4.92
N ALA A 298 14.81 4.85 -5.02
CA ALA A 298 15.51 5.93 -4.32
C ALA A 298 15.98 7.07 -5.25
N ARG A 299 15.66 7.00 -6.56
CA ARG A 299 16.09 7.98 -7.58
C ARG A 299 14.93 8.75 -8.25
N ILE A 300 13.72 8.69 -7.68
CA ILE A 300 12.53 9.47 -8.09
C ILE A 300 11.89 10.10 -6.85
#